data_AF-A0A7S1M6W9-F1
#
_entry.id   AF-A0A7S1M6W9-F1
#
_cell.length_a   1.000
_cell.length_b   1.000
_cell.length_c   1.000
_cell.angle_alpha   90.00
_cell.angle_beta   90.00
_cell.angle_gamma   90.00
#
_symmetry.space_group_name_H-M   'P 1'
#
loop_
_entity.id
_entity.type
_entity.pdbx_description
1 polymer ?
#
loop_
_entity_poly.entity_id
_entity_poly.type
_entity_poly.pdbx_seq_one_letter_code
_entity_poly.pdbx_strand_id
1 'polypeptide(L)'
;MATQQLACCILLCLATSLGERLWIDRTAAGRFQVVSEAGPIGDEGTIRGAGGWKRLVDAKAYGVDAGRTWHVTDLPGTVPEAEANGLRFSSGIWMPHAKRFYENCTDMDSDPFWQKEVASYLKEVRRYKGSSAILWWTVGNEVEMEVNVVLGSECVWKRVNWVAARVKAEDPDHPVGIVLAGAHPDKVKMVVRLVTSIDFLGINTYGDSSLGVGRALKSAGWTKPYAITEFGPTGHWEAPVTIWDSYIEESSSQKVPRYLATCNSCKADPLCVGSFAFVWGWKWEKTGTWYGMFNEWPAVTENMSVPCPGCESETVAIMEECWSGTRRKNPAPSISGVVVGKRRLPGMRFSVERGPVVPLRVEAAHALDHKLTAVWAVTEEVVSNAVGGAFEATNPLVSGLWSGSKEDLAIGLGAVLDTSRLPPGDAYRLYVFVREDPKSLGPNETFPLHEASATLPFHICHTAQPTEECYEHVQYAQRIGIRVDRGAYPGVTPSSSFGEVQMSLYMKGDRTCGMPCGLEEYCHTATRWETCYDHVKWALLTGIERHPEMYPGLKNTSSFVDVQRFLYRERNGLCTRPCHDGPLEDFRDTRPPAGSEEAAANGARRPGALGPLLLALLPAALAVAVADA
;
A
#
# COMPACT_ATOMS: atom_id res chain seq x y z
N MET A 1 9.94 -50.02 49.33
CA MET A 1 9.37 -48.70 48.96
C MET A 1 10.16 -48.07 47.81
N ALA A 2 10.26 -48.75 46.66
CA ALA A 2 11.03 -48.24 45.51
C ALA A 2 10.39 -48.59 44.14
N THR A 3 9.15 -49.10 44.14
CA THR A 3 8.47 -49.57 42.93
C THR A 3 7.17 -48.81 42.63
N GLN A 4 6.74 -47.88 43.50
CA GLN A 4 5.57 -47.02 43.27
C GLN A 4 5.90 -45.61 42.75
N GLN A 5 7.17 -45.16 42.85
CA GLN A 5 7.58 -43.85 42.32
C GLN A 5 7.97 -43.87 40.83
N LEU A 6 8.38 -45.02 40.28
CA LEU A 6 8.73 -45.12 38.86
C LEU A 6 7.50 -45.19 37.93
N ALA A 7 6.35 -45.66 38.43
CA ALA A 7 5.12 -45.73 37.65
C ALA A 7 4.46 -44.36 37.45
N CYS A 8 4.72 -43.38 38.33
CA CYS A 8 4.17 -42.02 38.21
C CYS A 8 4.97 -41.16 37.22
N CYS A 9 6.28 -41.39 37.07
CA CYS A 9 7.12 -40.66 36.11
C CYS A 9 7.02 -41.15 34.66
N ILE A 10 6.55 -42.39 34.43
CA ILE A 10 6.38 -42.92 33.05
C ILE A 10 4.97 -42.62 32.50
N LEU A 11 3.97 -42.41 33.37
CA LEU A 11 2.63 -41.98 32.94
C LEU A 11 2.51 -40.48 32.60
N LEU A 12 3.53 -39.65 32.88
CA LEU A 12 3.55 -38.23 32.50
C LEU A 12 4.25 -37.92 31.17
N CYS A 13 4.87 -38.89 30.49
CA CYS A 13 5.60 -38.67 29.23
C CYS A 13 4.94 -39.32 27.99
N LEU A 14 3.68 -39.75 28.10
CA LEU A 14 2.88 -40.28 26.98
C LEU A 14 1.51 -39.60 26.87
N ALA A 15 1.42 -38.32 27.26
CA ALA A 15 0.46 -37.44 26.62
C ALA A 15 0.98 -37.20 25.20
N THR A 16 0.65 -38.11 24.29
CA THR A 16 0.53 -37.72 22.89
C THR A 16 -0.35 -36.47 22.90
N SER A 17 0.19 -35.32 22.48
CA SER A 17 -0.62 -34.11 22.35
C SER A 17 -1.65 -34.42 21.27
N LEU A 18 -2.84 -34.85 21.69
CA LEU A 18 -4.01 -34.74 20.84
C LEU A 18 -4.09 -33.26 20.46
N GLY A 19 -4.16 -32.97 19.17
CA GLY A 19 -4.18 -31.61 18.66
C GLY A 19 -5.27 -30.79 19.37
N GLU A 20 -4.95 -29.56 19.75
CA GLU A 20 -5.90 -28.65 20.38
C GLU A 20 -6.93 -28.22 19.33
N ARG A 21 -8.22 -28.47 19.59
CA ARG A 21 -9.30 -27.99 18.72
C ARG A 21 -9.50 -26.48 18.90
N LEU A 22 -9.53 -25.75 17.79
CA LEU A 22 -9.78 -24.31 17.71
C LEU A 22 -11.05 -24.03 16.91
N TRP A 23 -11.89 -23.12 17.39
CA TRP A 23 -13.07 -22.67 16.64
C TRP A 23 -13.33 -21.19 16.87
N ILE A 24 -14.23 -20.63 16.05
CA ILE A 24 -14.70 -19.26 16.22
C ILE A 24 -16.11 -19.31 16.80
N ASP A 25 -16.30 -18.74 17.97
CA ASP A 25 -17.56 -18.71 18.69
C ASP A 25 -18.11 -17.28 18.81
N ARG A 26 -19.42 -17.17 19.04
CA ARG A 26 -20.10 -15.89 19.26
C ARG A 26 -20.54 -15.76 20.71
N THR A 27 -19.94 -14.82 21.42
CA THR A 27 -20.29 -14.48 22.80
C THR A 27 -21.74 -14.02 22.94
N ALA A 28 -22.27 -14.02 24.17
CA ALA A 28 -23.59 -13.48 24.49
C ALA A 28 -23.74 -11.98 24.13
N ALA A 29 -22.64 -11.22 24.18
CA ALA A 29 -22.59 -9.83 23.76
C ALA A 29 -22.58 -9.65 22.22
N GLY A 30 -22.59 -10.75 21.46
CA GLY A 30 -22.64 -10.76 20.01
C GLY A 30 -21.30 -10.59 19.32
N ARG A 31 -20.19 -10.57 20.07
CA ARG A 31 -18.80 -10.53 19.58
C ARG A 31 -18.30 -11.92 19.23
N PHE A 32 -17.60 -12.05 18.11
CA PHE A 32 -16.89 -13.26 17.74
C PHE A 32 -15.50 -13.31 18.38
N GLN A 33 -15.07 -14.53 18.74
CA GLN A 33 -13.78 -14.80 19.38
C GLN A 33 -13.20 -16.11 18.87
N VAL A 34 -11.88 -16.19 18.77
CA VAL A 34 -11.17 -17.47 18.61
C VAL A 34 -11.06 -18.13 19.98
N VAL A 35 -11.43 -19.40 20.06
CA VAL A 35 -11.48 -20.16 21.31
C VAL A 35 -10.88 -21.54 21.12
N SER A 36 -10.30 -22.06 22.20
CA SER A 36 -9.96 -23.46 22.36
C SER A 36 -10.74 -24.09 23.51
N GLU A 37 -10.48 -25.36 23.77
CA GLU A 37 -11.01 -26.06 24.93
C GLU A 37 -10.63 -25.39 26.27
N ALA A 38 -9.51 -24.65 26.30
CA ALA A 38 -9.04 -23.91 27.47
C ALA A 38 -9.68 -22.51 27.62
N GLY A 39 -10.39 -22.02 26.60
CA GLY A 39 -11.03 -20.70 26.59
C GLY A 39 -10.60 -19.80 25.42
N PRO A 40 -10.90 -18.49 25.49
CA PRO A 40 -10.53 -17.53 24.43
C PRO A 40 -9.02 -17.43 24.24
N ILE A 41 -8.58 -17.34 22.97
CA ILE A 41 -7.18 -17.14 22.58
C ILE A 41 -6.94 -15.67 22.23
N GLY A 42 -5.77 -15.16 22.63
CA GLY A 42 -5.36 -13.79 22.37
C GLY A 42 -5.92 -12.80 23.38
N ASP A 43 -6.12 -11.56 22.96
CA ASP A 43 -6.66 -10.47 23.79
C ASP A 43 -8.20 -10.56 23.79
N GLU A 44 -8.76 -11.22 24.81
CA GLU A 44 -10.20 -11.52 24.95
C GLU A 44 -10.81 -12.21 23.71
N GLY A 45 -10.06 -13.13 23.09
CA GLY A 45 -10.51 -13.85 21.89
C GLY A 45 -10.15 -13.17 20.57
N THR A 46 -9.50 -12.01 20.60
CA THR A 46 -8.98 -11.29 19.42
C THR A 46 -7.50 -11.58 19.24
N ILE A 47 -7.13 -12.11 18.07
CA ILE A 47 -5.75 -12.49 17.76
C ILE A 47 -4.89 -11.27 17.44
N ARG A 48 -3.81 -11.09 18.21
CA ARG A 48 -2.74 -10.14 17.91
C ARG A 48 -1.76 -10.80 16.95
N GLY A 49 -1.82 -10.38 15.68
CA GLY A 49 -1.11 -11.03 14.59
C GLY A 49 0.10 -10.25 14.08
N ALA A 50 1.14 -10.98 13.69
CA ALA A 50 2.27 -10.50 12.91
C ALA A 50 2.24 -11.13 11.50
N GLY A 51 2.20 -10.31 10.45
CA GLY A 51 2.19 -10.74 9.05
C GLY A 51 3.58 -11.16 8.60
N GLY A 52 3.90 -12.44 8.78
CA GLY A 52 5.20 -13.04 8.48
C GLY A 52 5.60 -14.10 9.52
N TRP A 53 6.78 -14.70 9.32
CA TRP A 53 7.34 -15.72 10.20
C TRP A 53 8.80 -15.48 10.60
N LYS A 54 9.37 -14.34 10.22
CA LYS A 54 10.71 -13.95 10.67
C LYS A 54 10.60 -13.30 12.06
N ARG A 55 11.65 -13.41 12.88
CA ARG A 55 11.74 -12.71 14.19
C ARG A 55 10.51 -12.94 15.09
N LEU A 56 10.03 -14.17 15.15
CA LEU A 56 8.82 -14.50 15.89
C LEU A 56 9.01 -14.51 17.40
N VAL A 57 10.21 -14.85 17.87
CA VAL A 57 10.57 -14.72 19.29
C VAL A 57 10.42 -13.27 19.76
N ASP A 58 10.89 -12.32 18.96
CA ASP A 58 10.72 -10.88 19.24
C ASP A 58 9.24 -10.49 19.24
N ALA A 59 8.48 -10.97 18.25
CA ALA A 59 7.04 -10.75 18.18
C ALA A 59 6.31 -11.24 19.44
N LYS A 60 6.66 -12.44 19.92
CA LYS A 60 6.08 -13.04 21.13
C LYS A 60 6.36 -12.18 22.36
N ALA A 61 7.57 -11.63 22.48
CA ALA A 61 7.94 -10.74 23.58
C ALA A 61 7.08 -9.46 23.61
N TYR A 62 6.57 -9.03 22.45
CA TYR A 62 5.67 -7.87 22.31
C TYR A 62 4.17 -8.22 22.44
N GLY A 63 3.85 -9.47 22.78
CA GLY A 63 2.47 -9.92 23.00
C GLY A 63 1.78 -10.47 21.77
N VAL A 64 2.50 -10.80 20.69
CA VAL A 64 1.92 -11.46 19.52
C VAL A 64 1.45 -12.87 19.86
N ASP A 65 0.26 -13.21 19.37
CA ASP A 65 -0.37 -14.53 19.54
C ASP A 65 -0.08 -15.44 18.34
N ALA A 66 -0.02 -14.86 17.14
CA ALA A 66 0.16 -15.62 15.91
C ALA A 66 0.97 -14.89 14.83
N GLY A 67 1.80 -15.64 14.11
CA GLY A 67 2.37 -15.24 12.83
C GLY A 67 1.42 -15.55 11.66
N ARG A 68 1.87 -15.27 10.44
CA ARG A 68 1.17 -15.68 9.21
C ARG A 68 2.14 -16.21 8.17
N THR A 69 1.80 -17.34 7.56
CA THR A 69 2.48 -17.89 6.37
C THR A 69 1.56 -17.83 5.16
N TRP A 70 2.13 -17.90 3.96
CA TRP A 70 1.36 -17.88 2.71
C TRP A 70 1.32 -19.25 2.04
N HIS A 71 2.30 -20.12 2.32
CA HIS A 71 2.38 -21.45 1.70
C HIS A 71 2.54 -22.56 2.75
N VAL A 72 1.97 -23.73 2.48
CA VAL A 72 2.16 -24.93 3.31
C VAL A 72 3.60 -25.43 3.34
N THR A 73 4.43 -24.96 2.40
CA THR A 73 5.86 -25.29 2.33
C THR A 73 6.69 -24.48 3.30
N ASP A 74 6.11 -23.43 3.90
CA ASP A 74 6.75 -22.65 4.95
C ASP A 74 6.71 -23.43 6.28
N LEU A 75 5.68 -24.27 6.48
CA LEU A 75 5.40 -24.97 7.74
C LEU A 75 6.54 -25.84 8.26
N PRO A 76 7.28 -26.62 7.43
CA PRO A 76 8.43 -27.38 7.92
C PRO A 76 9.50 -26.52 8.59
N GLY A 77 9.69 -25.27 8.14
CA GLY A 77 10.64 -24.33 8.73
C GLY A 77 10.07 -23.54 9.90
N THR A 78 8.77 -23.30 9.95
CA THR A 78 8.16 -22.35 10.90
C THR A 78 7.46 -23.02 12.08
N VAL A 79 6.82 -24.19 11.88
CA VAL A 79 6.06 -24.87 12.93
C VAL A 79 6.90 -25.19 14.18
N PRO A 80 8.10 -25.79 14.06
CA PRO A 80 8.88 -26.13 15.26
C PRO A 80 9.24 -24.90 16.12
N GLU A 81 9.55 -23.77 15.48
CA GLU A 81 9.86 -22.52 16.21
C GLU A 81 8.62 -21.96 16.89
N ALA A 82 7.45 -22.01 16.24
CA ALA A 82 6.21 -21.57 16.84
C ALA A 82 5.77 -22.43 18.03
N GLU A 83 5.86 -23.76 17.92
CA GLU A 83 5.58 -24.68 19.03
C GLU A 83 6.51 -24.39 20.23
N ALA A 84 7.81 -24.22 19.97
CA ALA A 84 8.80 -23.91 21.00
C ALA A 84 8.54 -22.59 21.73
N ASN A 85 7.85 -21.65 21.11
CA ASN A 85 7.58 -20.31 21.66
C ASN A 85 6.10 -20.07 22.02
N GLY A 86 5.25 -21.10 21.94
CA GLY A 86 3.81 -20.97 22.20
C GLY A 86 3.14 -19.94 21.28
N LEU A 87 3.57 -19.90 20.03
CA LEU A 87 2.99 -19.10 18.96
C LEU A 87 2.16 -20.00 18.03
N ARG A 88 1.24 -19.38 17.30
CA ARG A 88 0.45 -20.05 16.25
C ARG A 88 0.64 -19.38 14.91
N PHE A 89 0.09 -19.97 13.85
CA PHE A 89 0.10 -19.41 12.51
C PHE A 89 -1.29 -19.42 11.88
N SER A 90 -1.63 -18.28 11.29
CA SER A 90 -2.51 -18.28 10.12
C SER A 90 -1.77 -18.99 8.98
N SER A 91 -2.07 -20.26 8.75
CA SER A 91 -1.33 -21.11 7.80
C SER A 91 -1.91 -21.00 6.39
N GLY A 92 -1.11 -20.47 5.47
CA GLY A 92 -1.51 -20.25 4.08
C GLY A 92 -1.44 -21.50 3.21
N ILE A 93 -2.45 -21.70 2.38
CA ILE A 93 -2.47 -22.63 1.26
C ILE A 93 -2.46 -21.78 -0.01
N TRP A 94 -1.29 -21.69 -0.66
CA TRP A 94 -1.10 -20.90 -1.86
C TRP A 94 -1.79 -21.56 -3.05
N MET A 95 -2.86 -20.94 -3.52
CA MET A 95 -3.52 -21.33 -4.76
C MET A 95 -2.90 -20.55 -5.93
N PRO A 96 -2.81 -21.13 -7.13
CA PRO A 96 -2.26 -20.43 -8.30
C PRO A 96 -3.13 -19.22 -8.70
N HIS A 97 -2.50 -18.13 -9.15
CA HIS A 97 -3.20 -16.89 -9.51
C HIS A 97 -3.60 -16.80 -10.99
N ALA A 98 -2.85 -17.46 -11.88
CA ALA A 98 -3.05 -17.30 -13.32
C ALA A 98 -4.45 -17.72 -13.78
N LYS A 99 -5.12 -16.83 -14.54
CA LYS A 99 -6.48 -17.00 -15.07
C LYS A 99 -6.76 -18.37 -15.67
N ARG A 100 -5.79 -18.95 -16.40
CA ARG A 100 -5.90 -20.27 -17.06
C ARG A 100 -6.37 -21.40 -16.14
N PHE A 101 -6.08 -21.31 -14.83
CA PHE A 101 -6.47 -22.35 -13.87
C PHE A 101 -7.95 -22.27 -13.42
N TYR A 102 -8.65 -21.20 -13.83
CA TYR A 102 -10.03 -20.90 -13.44
C TYR A 102 -10.95 -20.65 -14.64
N GLU A 103 -10.58 -21.16 -15.82
CA GLU A 103 -11.42 -21.05 -17.03
C GLU A 103 -12.55 -22.08 -17.03
N ASN A 104 -12.38 -23.21 -16.33
CA ASN A 104 -13.39 -24.26 -16.21
C ASN A 104 -13.54 -24.74 -14.75
N CYS A 105 -14.79 -24.96 -14.35
CA CYS A 105 -15.18 -25.47 -13.03
C CYS A 105 -16.44 -26.34 -13.08
N THR A 106 -16.79 -26.92 -14.24
CA THR A 106 -17.99 -27.78 -14.37
C THR A 106 -17.80 -29.14 -13.72
N ASP A 107 -16.61 -29.72 -13.85
CA ASP A 107 -16.22 -30.99 -13.22
C ASP A 107 -14.87 -30.80 -12.54
N MET A 108 -14.92 -30.30 -11.30
CA MET A 108 -13.71 -29.98 -10.54
C MET A 108 -12.94 -31.24 -10.11
N ASP A 109 -13.62 -32.38 -10.01
CA ASP A 109 -13.03 -33.64 -9.53
C ASP A 109 -12.23 -34.37 -10.60
N SER A 110 -12.53 -34.18 -11.89
CA SER A 110 -11.74 -34.77 -12.98
C SER A 110 -10.52 -33.95 -13.40
N ASP A 111 -10.32 -32.75 -12.85
CA ASP A 111 -9.23 -31.85 -13.22
C ASP A 111 -7.86 -32.34 -12.68
N PRO A 112 -6.96 -32.87 -13.54
CA PRO A 112 -5.75 -33.53 -13.07
C PRO A 112 -4.74 -32.58 -12.43
N PHE A 113 -4.72 -31.31 -12.86
CA PHE A 113 -3.84 -30.30 -12.27
C PHE A 113 -4.29 -30.03 -10.84
N TRP A 114 -5.57 -29.73 -10.64
CA TRP A 114 -6.10 -29.43 -9.32
C TRP A 114 -6.10 -30.62 -8.38
N GLN A 115 -6.31 -31.85 -8.87
CA GLN A 115 -6.15 -33.06 -8.06
C GLN A 115 -4.73 -33.19 -7.51
N LYS A 116 -3.73 -32.94 -8.36
CA LYS A 116 -2.32 -32.95 -7.94
C LYS A 116 -2.02 -31.85 -6.91
N GLU A 117 -2.45 -30.63 -7.18
CA GLU A 117 -2.23 -29.49 -6.27
C GLU A 117 -2.90 -29.72 -4.91
N VAL A 118 -4.17 -30.09 -4.89
CA VAL A 118 -4.90 -30.33 -3.63
C VAL A 118 -4.32 -31.51 -2.87
N ALA A 119 -3.91 -32.60 -3.54
CA ALA A 119 -3.22 -33.69 -2.87
C ALA A 119 -1.93 -33.23 -2.17
N SER A 120 -1.19 -32.30 -2.78
CA SER A 120 -0.02 -31.68 -2.16
C SER A 120 -0.39 -30.85 -0.92
N TYR A 121 -1.44 -30.02 -1.01
CA TYR A 121 -1.90 -29.22 0.13
C TYR A 121 -2.37 -30.09 1.29
N LEU A 122 -3.23 -31.08 1.00
CA LEU A 122 -3.81 -31.97 2.02
C LEU A 122 -2.76 -32.86 2.70
N LYS A 123 -1.66 -33.20 2.01
CA LYS A 123 -0.54 -33.91 2.62
C LYS A 123 0.05 -33.11 3.78
N GLU A 124 0.28 -31.81 3.60
CA GLU A 124 0.84 -30.96 4.65
C GLU A 124 -0.22 -30.61 5.72
N VAL A 125 -1.50 -30.41 5.34
CA VAL A 125 -2.60 -30.27 6.32
C VAL A 125 -2.66 -31.49 7.22
N ARG A 126 -2.66 -32.70 6.66
CA ARG A 126 -2.65 -33.95 7.44
C ARG A 126 -1.44 -34.06 8.37
N ARG A 127 -0.28 -33.57 7.92
CA ARG A 127 0.96 -33.59 8.70
C ARG A 127 0.89 -32.65 9.90
N TYR A 128 0.28 -31.49 9.76
CA TYR A 128 0.35 -30.41 10.76
C TYR A 128 -0.95 -30.13 11.51
N LYS A 129 -2.09 -30.71 11.14
CA LYS A 129 -3.39 -30.50 11.82
C LYS A 129 -3.40 -30.78 13.33
N GLY A 130 -2.46 -31.59 13.83
CA GLY A 130 -2.32 -31.86 15.26
C GLY A 130 -1.34 -30.95 16.01
N SER A 131 -0.68 -30.04 15.31
CA SER A 131 0.34 -29.15 15.88
C SER A 131 -0.31 -27.99 16.63
N SER A 132 0.22 -27.65 17.80
CA SER A 132 -0.20 -26.47 18.56
C SER A 132 0.14 -25.15 17.86
N ALA A 133 0.97 -25.19 16.81
CA ALA A 133 1.31 -24.02 16.01
C ALA A 133 0.25 -23.67 14.95
N ILE A 134 -0.80 -24.48 14.73
CA ILE A 134 -1.85 -24.12 13.78
C ILE A 134 -2.90 -23.26 14.50
N LEU A 135 -3.18 -22.06 13.96
CA LEU A 135 -4.32 -21.24 14.39
C LEU A 135 -5.55 -21.56 13.55
N TRP A 136 -5.37 -21.51 12.23
CA TRP A 136 -6.39 -21.77 11.21
C TRP A 136 -5.71 -21.97 9.85
N TRP A 137 -6.48 -22.44 8.87
CA TRP A 137 -6.04 -22.55 7.48
C TRP A 137 -6.62 -21.42 6.63
N THR A 138 -5.81 -20.85 5.73
CA THR A 138 -6.25 -19.85 4.74
C THR A 138 -6.06 -20.39 3.33
N VAL A 139 -7.16 -20.66 2.64
CA VAL A 139 -7.21 -21.26 1.30
C VAL A 139 -7.22 -20.14 0.26
N GLY A 140 -6.04 -19.88 -0.31
CA GLY A 140 -5.80 -18.79 -1.24
C GLY A 140 -5.51 -17.45 -0.54
N ASN A 141 -4.71 -16.64 -1.23
CA ASN A 141 -4.40 -15.26 -0.88
C ASN A 141 -4.54 -14.41 -2.13
N GLU A 142 -5.54 -13.52 -2.15
CA GLU A 142 -5.75 -12.55 -3.24
C GLU A 142 -5.82 -13.18 -4.64
N VAL A 143 -6.34 -14.42 -4.70
CA VAL A 143 -6.44 -15.19 -5.96
C VAL A 143 -7.30 -14.47 -7.01
N GLU A 144 -8.12 -13.52 -6.58
CA GLU A 144 -8.95 -12.71 -7.45
C GLU A 144 -8.21 -11.59 -8.19
N MET A 145 -6.98 -11.23 -7.80
CA MET A 145 -6.28 -10.06 -8.36
C MET A 145 -5.92 -10.22 -9.84
N GLU A 146 -5.59 -11.44 -10.27
CA GLU A 146 -5.20 -11.75 -11.65
C GLU A 146 -6.33 -12.39 -12.48
N VAL A 147 -7.49 -12.57 -11.87
CA VAL A 147 -8.69 -13.11 -12.51
C VAL A 147 -9.69 -11.97 -12.60
N ASN A 148 -10.24 -11.70 -13.79
CA ASN A 148 -11.25 -10.65 -13.90
C ASN A 148 -12.56 -11.09 -13.21
N VAL A 149 -12.63 -10.88 -11.90
CA VAL A 149 -13.76 -11.25 -11.05
C VAL A 149 -14.95 -10.33 -11.23
N VAL A 150 -14.73 -9.12 -11.75
CA VAL A 150 -15.80 -8.16 -12.09
C VAL A 150 -16.55 -8.61 -13.36
N LEU A 151 -15.86 -9.27 -14.31
CA LEU A 151 -16.45 -9.80 -15.56
C LEU A 151 -16.80 -11.30 -15.51
N GLY A 152 -16.90 -11.91 -14.32
CA GLY A 152 -17.73 -13.11 -14.16
C GLY A 152 -17.05 -14.48 -14.25
N SER A 153 -15.79 -14.67 -13.83
CA SER A 153 -15.33 -16.03 -13.51
C SER A 153 -15.80 -16.44 -12.11
N GLU A 154 -17.01 -17.01 -12.01
CA GLU A 154 -17.44 -17.70 -10.77
C GLU A 154 -16.52 -18.88 -10.42
N CYS A 155 -15.73 -19.36 -11.39
CA CYS A 155 -14.90 -20.55 -11.22
C CYS A 155 -13.80 -20.38 -10.19
N VAL A 156 -13.23 -19.18 -10.01
CA VAL A 156 -12.26 -18.96 -8.91
C VAL A 156 -12.92 -19.20 -7.55
N TRP A 157 -14.11 -18.66 -7.33
CA TRP A 157 -14.85 -18.83 -6.06
C TRP A 157 -15.33 -20.26 -5.85
N LYS A 158 -15.85 -20.91 -6.89
CA LYS A 158 -16.25 -22.34 -6.83
C LYS A 158 -15.05 -23.23 -6.50
N ARG A 159 -13.88 -22.94 -7.09
CA ARG A 159 -12.66 -23.69 -6.85
C ARG A 159 -12.14 -23.47 -5.43
N VAL A 160 -12.10 -22.23 -4.93
CA VAL A 160 -11.78 -21.93 -3.53
C VAL A 160 -12.68 -22.72 -2.59
N ASN A 161 -14.00 -22.69 -2.83
CA ASN A 161 -14.96 -23.43 -2.00
C ASN A 161 -14.70 -24.94 -2.01
N TRP A 162 -14.37 -25.49 -3.17
CA TRP A 162 -14.06 -26.90 -3.37
C TRP A 162 -12.78 -27.35 -2.67
N VAL A 163 -11.75 -26.50 -2.64
CA VAL A 163 -10.52 -26.73 -1.86
C VAL A 163 -10.79 -26.57 -0.36
N ALA A 164 -11.48 -25.50 0.07
CA ALA A 164 -11.80 -25.25 1.47
C ALA A 164 -12.62 -26.40 2.10
N ALA A 165 -13.59 -26.95 1.37
CA ALA A 165 -14.35 -28.13 1.81
C ALA A 165 -13.45 -29.35 2.08
N ARG A 166 -12.42 -29.57 1.27
CA ARG A 166 -11.47 -30.69 1.42
C ARG A 166 -10.50 -30.48 2.57
N VAL A 167 -9.99 -29.26 2.73
CA VAL A 167 -9.16 -28.90 3.89
C VAL A 167 -9.94 -29.13 5.18
N LYS A 168 -11.19 -28.66 5.24
CA LYS A 168 -12.07 -28.85 6.40
C LYS A 168 -12.45 -30.30 6.67
N ALA A 169 -12.52 -31.14 5.64
CA ALA A 169 -12.73 -32.57 5.79
C ALA A 169 -11.48 -33.30 6.33
N GLU A 170 -10.28 -32.82 5.98
CA GLU A 170 -9.02 -33.37 6.48
C GLU A 170 -8.70 -32.90 7.91
N ASP A 171 -9.02 -31.64 8.22
CA ASP A 171 -8.84 -30.99 9.52
C ASP A 171 -10.15 -30.31 9.96
N PRO A 172 -11.03 -31.01 10.70
CA PRO A 172 -12.25 -30.43 11.26
C PRO A 172 -12.02 -29.63 12.55
N ASP A 173 -10.80 -29.67 13.09
CA ASP A 173 -10.46 -29.12 14.40
C ASP A 173 -9.96 -27.67 14.32
N HIS A 174 -9.69 -27.15 13.12
CA HIS A 174 -9.26 -25.77 12.91
C HIS A 174 -10.20 -25.01 11.95
N PRO A 175 -10.38 -23.68 12.13
CA PRO A 175 -11.13 -22.87 11.19
C PRO A 175 -10.48 -22.83 9.81
N VAL A 176 -11.29 -22.68 8.76
CA VAL A 176 -10.83 -22.51 7.38
C VAL A 176 -11.37 -21.19 6.81
N GLY A 177 -10.50 -20.34 6.27
CA GLY A 177 -10.85 -19.07 5.62
C GLY A 177 -10.27 -18.92 4.22
N ILE A 178 -10.57 -17.79 3.56
CA ILE A 178 -9.88 -17.29 2.37
C ILE A 178 -9.43 -15.85 2.63
N VAL A 179 -8.30 -15.44 2.06
CA VAL A 179 -7.79 -14.06 2.14
C VAL A 179 -8.05 -13.29 0.83
N LEU A 180 -8.67 -12.11 0.92
CA LEU A 180 -9.01 -11.22 -0.21
C LEU A 180 -8.21 -9.91 -0.21
N ALA A 181 -7.98 -9.33 -1.40
CA ALA A 181 -7.32 -8.04 -1.61
C ALA A 181 -8.27 -6.85 -1.37
N GLY A 182 -8.48 -6.46 -0.13
CA GLY A 182 -9.49 -5.47 0.29
C GLY A 182 -10.91 -6.05 0.34
N ALA A 183 -11.89 -5.21 0.66
CA ALA A 183 -13.27 -5.63 0.96
C ALA A 183 -14.31 -5.10 -0.06
N HIS A 184 -13.96 -5.01 -1.34
CA HIS A 184 -14.87 -4.50 -2.37
C HIS A 184 -16.23 -5.27 -2.38
N PRO A 185 -17.39 -4.59 -2.38
CA PRO A 185 -18.68 -5.25 -2.15
C PRO A 185 -19.01 -6.36 -3.14
N ASP A 186 -18.66 -6.20 -4.42
CA ASP A 186 -19.09 -7.17 -5.44
C ASP A 186 -18.38 -8.51 -5.34
N LYS A 187 -17.09 -8.52 -4.99
CA LYS A 187 -16.38 -9.78 -4.71
C LYS A 187 -16.86 -10.41 -3.41
N VAL A 188 -17.15 -9.62 -2.38
CA VAL A 188 -17.69 -10.13 -1.11
C VAL A 188 -19.05 -10.79 -1.33
N LYS A 189 -19.94 -10.20 -2.14
CA LYS A 189 -21.20 -10.81 -2.54
C LYS A 189 -21.00 -12.15 -3.27
N MET A 190 -19.99 -12.26 -4.12
CA MET A 190 -19.66 -13.53 -4.77
C MET A 190 -19.18 -14.57 -3.76
N VAL A 191 -18.34 -14.19 -2.80
CA VAL A 191 -17.92 -15.09 -1.70
C VAL A 191 -19.13 -15.55 -0.89
N VAL A 192 -20.00 -14.63 -0.47
CA VAL A 192 -21.24 -14.95 0.27
C VAL A 192 -22.09 -15.98 -0.49
N ARG A 193 -22.17 -15.86 -1.81
CA ARG A 193 -22.97 -16.74 -2.67
C ARG A 193 -22.31 -18.10 -2.94
N LEU A 194 -20.99 -18.15 -3.14
CA LEU A 194 -20.30 -19.30 -3.76
C LEU A 194 -19.32 -20.02 -2.83
N VAL A 195 -18.84 -19.37 -1.78
CA VAL A 195 -17.80 -19.89 -0.88
C VAL A 195 -18.39 -20.17 0.49
N THR A 196 -19.19 -21.24 0.57
CA THR A 196 -19.97 -21.59 1.76
C THR A 196 -19.19 -22.39 2.81
N SER A 197 -18.09 -23.03 2.43
CA SER A 197 -17.33 -23.97 3.28
C SER A 197 -16.35 -23.30 4.26
N ILE A 198 -16.23 -21.98 4.22
CA ILE A 198 -15.34 -21.19 5.09
C ILE A 198 -16.03 -20.72 6.39
N ASP A 199 -15.24 -20.59 7.44
CA ASP A 199 -15.61 -20.11 8.77
C ASP A 199 -15.44 -18.60 8.92
N PHE A 200 -14.45 -18.01 8.26
CA PHE A 200 -14.16 -16.58 8.32
C PHE A 200 -13.60 -16.04 6.99
N LEU A 201 -13.62 -14.70 6.85
CA LEU A 201 -12.94 -13.99 5.77
C LEU A 201 -11.65 -13.33 6.27
N GLY A 202 -10.55 -13.55 5.59
CA GLY A 202 -9.34 -12.74 5.72
C GLY A 202 -9.37 -11.59 4.73
N ILE A 203 -8.99 -10.39 5.17
CA ILE A 203 -8.90 -9.20 4.35
C ILE A 203 -7.51 -8.59 4.48
N ASN A 204 -6.80 -8.51 3.37
CA ASN A 204 -5.60 -7.69 3.24
C ASN A 204 -6.04 -6.25 2.92
N THR A 205 -5.55 -5.27 3.66
CA THR A 205 -6.00 -3.88 3.49
C THR A 205 -4.92 -2.92 3.96
N TYR A 206 -4.79 -1.79 3.27
CA TYR A 206 -3.71 -0.83 3.47
C TYR A 206 -4.27 0.59 3.53
N GLY A 207 -3.52 1.54 4.07
CA GLY A 207 -3.98 2.92 4.10
C GLY A 207 -5.17 3.15 5.03
N ASP A 208 -6.02 4.12 4.67
CA ASP A 208 -7.25 4.42 5.40
C ASP A 208 -8.36 3.40 5.14
N SER A 209 -8.22 2.56 4.10
CA SER A 209 -9.21 1.53 3.76
C SER A 209 -9.42 0.51 4.89
N SER A 210 -8.40 0.32 5.73
CA SER A 210 -8.42 -0.65 6.83
C SER A 210 -9.43 -0.31 7.93
N LEU A 211 -9.73 0.97 8.11
CA LEU A 211 -10.70 1.43 9.13
C LEU A 211 -12.15 1.13 8.74
N GLY A 212 -12.40 0.81 7.48
CA GLY A 212 -13.74 0.59 6.91
C GLY A 212 -14.14 -0.87 6.72
N VAL A 213 -13.26 -1.84 7.00
CA VAL A 213 -13.45 -3.25 6.59
C VAL A 213 -14.77 -3.84 7.09
N GLY A 214 -15.06 -3.79 8.39
CA GLY A 214 -16.28 -4.37 8.95
C GLY A 214 -17.55 -3.75 8.38
N ARG A 215 -17.56 -2.43 8.15
CA ARG A 215 -18.68 -1.72 7.50
C ARG A 215 -18.87 -2.19 6.05
N ALA A 216 -17.78 -2.32 5.30
CA ALA A 216 -17.80 -2.76 3.90
C ALA A 216 -18.35 -4.19 3.80
N LEU A 217 -17.84 -5.10 4.63
CA LEU A 217 -18.30 -6.50 4.71
C LEU A 217 -19.79 -6.59 5.06
N LYS A 218 -20.23 -5.88 6.09
CA LYS A 218 -21.65 -5.85 6.49
C LYS A 218 -22.55 -5.35 5.35
N SER A 219 -22.12 -4.30 4.65
CA SER A 219 -22.88 -3.72 3.53
C SER A 219 -22.96 -4.66 2.32
N ALA A 220 -21.99 -5.57 2.19
CA ALA A 220 -21.96 -6.59 1.15
C ALA A 220 -22.67 -7.90 1.55
N GLY A 221 -23.28 -7.96 2.74
CA GLY A 221 -24.04 -9.11 3.21
C GLY A 221 -23.22 -10.17 3.97
N TRP A 222 -21.97 -9.87 4.32
CA TRP A 222 -21.16 -10.77 5.16
C TRP A 222 -21.52 -10.56 6.64
N THR A 223 -21.96 -11.64 7.30
CA THR A 223 -22.38 -11.63 8.72
C THR A 223 -21.56 -12.58 9.59
N LYS A 224 -20.57 -13.26 9.01
CA LYS A 224 -19.65 -14.19 9.66
C LYS A 224 -18.42 -13.44 10.20
N PRO A 225 -17.57 -14.08 11.01
CA PRO A 225 -16.29 -13.51 11.45
C PRO A 225 -15.40 -13.08 10.29
N TYR A 226 -14.52 -12.11 10.54
CA TYR A 226 -13.43 -11.76 9.64
C TYR A 226 -12.14 -11.47 10.41
N ALA A 227 -11.01 -11.53 9.73
CA ALA A 227 -9.71 -11.07 10.23
C ALA A 227 -9.07 -10.11 9.23
N ILE A 228 -8.34 -9.12 9.73
CA ILE A 228 -7.48 -8.29 8.91
C ILE A 228 -6.15 -9.02 8.75
N THR A 229 -5.98 -9.80 7.69
CA THR A 229 -4.87 -10.76 7.53
C THR A 229 -3.57 -10.13 7.04
N GLU A 230 -3.64 -8.90 6.55
CA GLU A 230 -2.51 -7.98 6.36
C GLU A 230 -3.01 -6.57 6.56
N PHE A 231 -2.25 -5.76 7.30
CA PHE A 231 -2.39 -4.31 7.24
C PHE A 231 -1.07 -3.58 7.41
N GLY A 232 -1.01 -2.36 6.88
CA GLY A 232 0.18 -1.53 6.99
C GLY A 232 -0.06 -0.08 6.55
N PRO A 233 0.97 0.60 6.03
CA PRO A 233 0.90 1.98 5.60
C PRO A 233 0.00 2.15 4.37
N THR A 234 -0.05 3.36 3.81
CA THR A 234 -0.69 3.58 2.51
C THR A 234 -0.05 2.68 1.44
N GLY A 235 -0.88 1.95 0.70
CA GLY A 235 -0.42 1.07 -0.37
C GLY A 235 0.21 1.88 -1.52
N HIS A 236 1.24 1.37 -2.18
CA HIS A 236 1.93 2.11 -3.25
C HIS A 236 1.02 2.50 -4.42
N TRP A 237 -0.05 1.73 -4.67
CA TRP A 237 -1.07 2.06 -5.67
C TRP A 237 -1.97 3.25 -5.28
N GLU A 238 -2.08 3.57 -3.99
CA GLU A 238 -2.83 4.74 -3.48
C GLU A 238 -1.92 5.94 -3.20
N ALA A 239 -0.61 5.72 -3.20
CA ALA A 239 0.37 6.74 -2.89
C ALA A 239 0.45 7.83 -3.98
N PRO A 240 0.69 9.09 -3.59
CA PRO A 240 1.00 10.12 -4.57
C PRO A 240 2.26 9.75 -5.38
N VAL A 241 2.28 10.13 -6.66
CA VAL A 241 3.44 9.98 -7.53
C VAL A 241 4.01 11.36 -7.91
N THR A 242 5.31 11.42 -8.16
CA THR A 242 5.97 12.61 -8.71
C THR A 242 5.60 12.80 -10.18
N ILE A 243 5.98 13.94 -10.76
CA ILE A 243 5.81 14.18 -12.21
C ILE A 243 6.79 13.37 -13.07
N TRP A 244 7.74 12.68 -12.45
CA TRP A 244 8.69 11.75 -13.06
C TRP A 244 8.41 10.30 -12.63
N ASP A 245 7.16 10.00 -12.27
CA ASP A 245 6.62 8.66 -11.99
C ASP A 245 7.23 7.90 -10.79
N SER A 246 7.89 8.60 -9.87
CA SER A 246 8.33 8.02 -8.59
C SER A 246 7.22 8.04 -7.55
N TYR A 247 7.05 6.94 -6.82
CA TYR A 247 6.13 6.89 -5.69
C TYR A 247 6.63 7.71 -4.49
N ILE A 248 5.75 8.52 -3.89
CA ILE A 248 6.03 9.29 -2.67
C ILE A 248 5.63 8.44 -1.47
N GLU A 249 6.62 8.06 -0.66
CA GLU A 249 6.41 7.23 0.52
C GLU A 249 6.14 8.08 1.77
N GLU A 250 5.29 7.57 2.66
CA GLU A 250 5.15 8.08 4.03
C GLU A 250 6.46 7.85 4.81
N SER A 251 6.90 8.82 5.62
CA SER A 251 7.92 8.54 6.66
C SER A 251 7.37 7.59 7.72
N SER A 252 8.24 6.91 8.48
CA SER A 252 7.83 6.05 9.60
C SER A 252 6.84 6.75 10.53
N SER A 253 7.06 8.03 10.84
CA SER A 253 6.22 8.83 11.73
C SER A 253 4.84 9.13 11.14
N GLN A 254 4.73 9.19 9.82
CA GLN A 254 3.43 9.30 9.13
C GLN A 254 2.69 7.94 9.09
N LYS A 255 3.43 6.81 9.11
CA LYS A 255 2.84 5.46 9.14
C LYS A 255 2.26 5.11 10.53
N VAL A 256 2.88 5.56 11.62
CA VAL A 256 2.49 5.26 13.02
C VAL A 256 0.98 5.37 13.30
N PRO A 257 0.31 6.52 13.08
CA PRO A 257 -1.10 6.67 13.46
C PRO A 257 -2.01 5.68 12.73
N ARG A 258 -1.64 5.25 11.52
CA ARG A 258 -2.40 4.31 10.71
C ARG A 258 -2.31 2.87 11.23
N TYR A 259 -1.11 2.43 11.62
CA TYR A 259 -0.93 1.14 12.27
C TYR A 259 -1.76 1.05 13.56
N LEU A 260 -1.69 2.08 14.41
CA LEU A 260 -2.45 2.15 15.66
C LEU A 260 -3.97 2.13 15.40
N ALA A 261 -4.44 2.98 14.49
CA ALA A 261 -5.88 3.08 14.18
C ALA A 261 -6.43 1.76 13.64
N THR A 262 -5.67 1.07 12.78
CA THR A 262 -6.08 -0.23 12.22
C THR A 262 -6.12 -1.31 13.29
N CYS A 263 -5.09 -1.40 14.13
CA CYS A 263 -5.06 -2.34 15.26
C CYS A 263 -6.28 -2.16 16.19
N ASN A 264 -6.59 -0.90 16.55
CA ASN A 264 -7.75 -0.58 17.38
C ASN A 264 -9.09 -0.83 16.68
N SER A 265 -9.17 -0.65 15.36
CA SER A 265 -10.41 -0.88 14.59
C SER A 265 -10.88 -2.33 14.69
N CYS A 266 -9.95 -3.30 14.68
CA CYS A 266 -10.31 -4.71 14.86
C CYS A 266 -10.80 -4.99 16.29
N LYS A 267 -10.12 -4.48 17.32
CA LYS A 267 -10.56 -4.62 18.71
C LYS A 267 -11.99 -4.06 18.94
N ALA A 268 -12.32 -2.98 18.24
CA ALA A 268 -13.64 -2.34 18.35
C ALA A 268 -14.76 -3.13 17.65
N ASP A 269 -14.49 -3.81 16.54
CA ASP A 269 -15.52 -4.45 15.71
C ASP A 269 -15.90 -5.87 16.24
N PRO A 270 -17.18 -6.14 16.56
CA PRO A 270 -17.63 -7.46 17.05
C PRO A 270 -17.49 -8.61 16.04
N LEU A 271 -17.28 -8.33 14.75
CA LEU A 271 -17.03 -9.37 13.75
C LEU A 271 -15.54 -9.64 13.53
N CYS A 272 -14.64 -8.76 13.99
CA CYS A 272 -13.20 -8.94 13.79
C CYS A 272 -12.63 -9.86 14.87
N VAL A 273 -11.96 -10.94 14.45
CA VAL A 273 -11.34 -11.93 15.34
C VAL A 273 -9.81 -11.83 15.38
N GLY A 274 -9.21 -10.93 14.60
CA GLY A 274 -7.78 -10.71 14.63
C GLY A 274 -7.27 -9.77 13.55
N SER A 275 -6.06 -9.25 13.77
CA SER A 275 -5.38 -8.35 12.83
C SER A 275 -3.89 -8.63 12.76
N PHE A 276 -3.31 -8.68 11.57
CA PHE A 276 -1.92 -9.05 11.30
C PHE A 276 -1.14 -7.89 10.68
N ALA A 277 -0.25 -7.27 11.47
CA ALA A 277 0.57 -6.14 11.01
C ALA A 277 1.62 -6.63 10.00
N PHE A 278 1.71 -6.00 8.84
CA PHE A 278 2.50 -6.45 7.70
C PHE A 278 3.50 -5.37 7.23
N VAL A 279 4.72 -5.73 6.80
CA VAL A 279 5.35 -7.06 6.97
C VAL A 279 6.13 -7.10 8.27
N TRP A 280 5.86 -8.11 9.12
CA TRP A 280 6.68 -8.36 10.31
C TRP A 280 8.03 -8.94 9.90
N GLY A 281 8.94 -8.03 9.57
CA GLY A 281 10.24 -8.30 9.00
C GLY A 281 10.60 -7.20 8.00
N TRP A 282 11.28 -7.63 6.94
CA TRP A 282 11.69 -6.75 5.85
C TRP A 282 11.46 -7.44 4.50
N LYS A 283 11.01 -6.64 3.54
CA LYS A 283 10.84 -7.01 2.14
C LYS A 283 11.07 -5.74 1.30
N TRP A 284 11.80 -5.87 0.21
CA TRP A 284 11.80 -4.83 -0.82
C TRP A 284 10.46 -4.82 -1.53
N GLU A 285 9.77 -3.68 -1.49
CA GLU A 285 8.57 -3.46 -2.29
C GLU A 285 8.44 -1.99 -2.65
N LYS A 286 8.73 -1.67 -3.92
CA LYS A 286 8.95 -0.32 -4.46
C LYS A 286 10.14 0.41 -3.84
N THR A 287 10.35 0.28 -2.53
CA THR A 287 11.49 0.83 -1.80
C THR A 287 11.95 -0.15 -0.72
N GLY A 288 13.12 0.14 -0.13
CA GLY A 288 13.64 -0.59 1.02
C GLY A 288 12.89 -0.36 2.34
N THR A 289 11.91 0.55 2.39
CA THR A 289 11.24 0.96 3.64
C THR A 289 9.73 0.93 3.57
N TRP A 290 9.12 0.62 2.41
CA TRP A 290 7.68 0.81 2.19
C TRP A 290 6.83 0.08 3.23
N TYR A 291 6.89 -1.25 3.25
CA TYR A 291 6.10 -2.09 4.16
C TYR A 291 6.93 -2.73 5.29
N GLY A 292 8.26 -2.64 5.23
CA GLY A 292 9.15 -3.25 6.22
C GLY A 292 8.98 -2.60 7.60
N MET A 293 8.69 -3.41 8.61
CA MET A 293 8.70 -2.97 10.01
C MET A 293 10.11 -2.99 10.62
N PHE A 294 11.05 -3.66 9.97
CA PHE A 294 12.46 -3.70 10.35
C PHE A 294 13.30 -3.28 9.16
N ASN A 295 14.44 -2.63 9.41
CA ASN A 295 15.36 -2.25 8.35
C ASN A 295 16.41 -3.34 8.12
N GLU A 296 16.53 -3.82 6.88
CA GLU A 296 17.59 -4.72 6.44
C GLU A 296 18.69 -3.93 5.73
N TRP A 297 19.55 -3.29 6.52
CA TRP A 297 20.63 -2.45 6.03
C TRP A 297 21.50 -3.10 4.95
N PRO A 298 21.99 -4.34 5.12
CA PRO A 298 22.76 -5.01 4.06
C PRO A 298 22.04 -5.06 2.70
N ALA A 299 20.71 -5.16 2.70
CA ALA A 299 19.94 -5.17 1.45
C ALA A 299 19.68 -3.76 0.90
N VAL A 300 19.47 -2.76 1.77
CA VAL A 300 19.24 -1.37 1.35
C VAL A 300 20.52 -0.66 0.92
N THR A 301 21.66 -1.00 1.52
CA THR A 301 22.94 -0.33 1.29
C THR A 301 23.99 -1.25 0.65
N GLU A 302 23.56 -2.26 -0.11
CA GLU A 302 24.45 -3.17 -0.86
C GLU A 302 25.65 -3.70 -0.03
N ASN A 303 25.36 -4.29 1.13
CA ASN A 303 26.34 -4.85 2.07
C ASN A 303 27.23 -3.84 2.80
N MET A 304 26.95 -2.53 2.73
CA MET A 304 27.58 -1.60 3.66
C MET A 304 27.15 -1.89 5.09
N SER A 305 28.13 -1.90 6.00
CA SER A 305 27.89 -2.12 7.42
C SER A 305 27.33 -0.85 8.05
N VAL A 306 26.08 -0.93 8.49
CA VAL A 306 25.44 0.10 9.32
C VAL A 306 25.24 -0.50 10.71
N PRO A 307 25.68 0.17 11.80
CA PRO A 307 25.55 -0.34 13.17
C PRO A 307 24.09 -0.21 13.65
N CYS A 308 23.21 -1.00 13.03
CA CYS A 308 21.78 -1.13 13.29
C CYS A 308 21.21 -2.41 12.63
N PRO A 309 21.87 -3.58 12.69
CA PRO A 309 21.38 -4.78 12.00
C PRO A 309 20.00 -5.17 12.54
N GLY A 310 18.97 -5.10 11.70
CA GLY A 310 17.59 -5.37 12.10
C GLY A 310 16.98 -4.31 13.03
N CYS A 311 17.35 -3.03 12.88
CA CYS A 311 16.70 -1.97 13.64
C CYS A 311 15.19 -1.91 13.38
N GLU A 312 14.45 -1.70 14.46
CA GLU A 312 13.01 -1.64 14.50
C GLU A 312 12.53 -0.26 14.06
N SER A 313 11.60 -0.22 13.11
CA SER A 313 10.91 1.02 12.74
C SER A 313 10.06 1.53 13.90
N GLU A 314 9.76 2.82 13.90
CA GLU A 314 8.74 3.44 14.76
C GLU A 314 7.39 2.68 14.73
N THR A 315 7.07 2.00 13.62
CA THR A 315 5.88 1.16 13.47
C THR A 315 5.92 -0.11 14.33
N VAL A 316 7.09 -0.63 14.70
CA VAL A 316 7.19 -1.76 15.65
C VAL A 316 6.82 -1.30 17.05
N ALA A 317 7.33 -0.14 17.48
CA ALA A 317 7.06 0.40 18.80
C ALA A 317 5.56 0.66 19.03
N ILE A 318 4.86 1.19 18.01
CA ILE A 318 3.41 1.42 18.13
C ILE A 318 2.59 0.11 18.11
N MET A 319 3.06 -0.91 17.40
CA MET A 319 2.40 -2.21 17.40
C MET A 319 2.61 -2.96 18.72
N GLU A 320 3.81 -2.89 19.31
CA GLU A 320 4.05 -3.39 20.67
C GLU A 320 3.11 -2.71 21.68
N GLU A 321 2.93 -1.38 21.59
CA GLU A 321 1.98 -0.67 22.46
C GLU A 321 0.55 -1.20 22.27
N CYS A 322 0.10 -1.40 21.02
CA CYS A 322 -1.23 -1.92 20.75
C CYS A 322 -1.44 -3.36 21.28
N TRP A 323 -0.41 -4.21 21.19
CA TRP A 323 -0.49 -5.62 21.57
C TRP A 323 -0.33 -5.87 23.07
N SER A 324 0.63 -5.18 23.69
CA SER A 324 0.94 -5.33 25.11
C SER A 324 0.13 -4.41 26.02
N GLY A 325 -0.47 -3.36 25.45
CA GLY A 325 -1.11 -2.27 26.20
C GLY A 325 -0.10 -1.37 26.94
N THR A 326 1.20 -1.56 26.73
CA THR A 326 2.27 -0.85 27.43
C THR A 326 3.16 -0.11 26.45
N ARG A 327 3.37 1.18 26.70
CA ARG A 327 4.31 1.99 25.92
C ARG A 327 5.74 1.68 26.31
N ARG A 328 6.65 1.62 25.33
CA ARG A 328 8.09 1.50 25.56
C ARG A 328 8.59 2.60 26.50
N LYS A 329 9.46 2.24 27.44
CA LYS A 329 10.15 3.21 28.29
C LYS A 329 11.05 4.13 27.47
N ASN A 330 11.77 3.56 26.50
CA ASN A 330 12.56 4.28 25.52
C ASN A 330 11.87 4.17 24.15
N PRO A 331 11.10 5.17 23.68
CA PRO A 331 10.42 5.12 22.40
C PRO A 331 11.36 5.45 21.24
N ALA A 332 11.03 5.00 20.02
CA ALA A 332 11.77 5.39 18.83
C ALA A 332 11.72 6.92 18.62
N PRO A 333 12.74 7.52 17.97
CA PRO A 333 12.64 8.91 17.52
C PRO A 333 11.51 9.09 16.50
N SER A 334 11.16 10.33 16.21
CA SER A 334 10.17 10.70 15.19
C SER A 334 10.73 11.76 14.25
N ILE A 335 10.30 11.74 12.99
CA ILE A 335 10.67 12.69 11.93
C ILE A 335 9.47 13.60 11.66
N SER A 336 9.68 14.90 11.79
CA SER A 336 8.68 15.92 11.47
C SER A 336 8.85 16.49 10.06
N GLY A 337 10.05 16.42 9.48
CA GLY A 337 10.32 16.92 8.12
C GLY A 337 11.78 16.76 7.67
N VAL A 338 12.00 17.08 6.41
CA VAL A 338 13.33 17.13 5.77
C VAL A 338 13.51 18.50 5.12
N VAL A 339 14.72 19.05 5.20
CA VAL A 339 15.11 20.35 4.66
C VAL A 339 16.19 20.15 3.62
N VAL A 340 16.01 20.77 2.46
CA VAL A 340 16.97 20.79 1.35
C VAL A 340 17.35 22.24 1.07
N GLY A 341 18.64 22.54 1.14
CA GLY A 341 19.16 23.90 1.15
C GLY A 341 18.56 24.72 2.31
N LYS A 342 17.72 25.69 1.98
CA LYS A 342 17.00 26.54 2.96
C LYS A 342 15.51 26.22 3.06
N ARG A 343 15.01 25.29 2.23
CA ARG A 343 13.58 25.00 2.11
C ARG A 343 13.24 23.73 2.88
N ARG A 344 12.33 23.85 3.85
CA ARG A 344 11.65 22.69 4.41
C ARG A 344 10.73 22.12 3.35
N LEU A 345 10.86 20.82 3.06
CA LEU A 345 10.08 20.20 2.01
C LEU A 345 8.61 20.15 2.42
N PRO A 346 7.68 20.55 1.54
CA PRO A 346 6.24 20.43 1.79
C PRO A 346 5.74 18.97 1.73
N GLY A 347 6.57 18.05 1.24
CA GLY A 347 6.33 16.61 1.22
C GLY A 347 7.64 15.82 1.06
N MET A 348 7.56 14.50 0.98
CA MET A 348 8.74 13.62 0.91
C MET A 348 9.30 13.50 -0.52
N ARG A 349 9.59 14.63 -1.18
CA ARG A 349 10.20 14.69 -2.53
C ARG A 349 10.87 16.03 -2.79
N PHE A 350 11.82 16.08 -3.74
CA PHE A 350 12.40 17.34 -4.20
C PHE A 350 13.00 17.23 -5.60
N SER A 351 13.28 18.37 -6.24
CA SER A 351 14.19 18.44 -7.39
C SER A 351 15.37 19.32 -7.04
N VAL A 352 16.51 19.08 -7.68
CA VAL A 352 17.72 19.86 -7.43
C VAL A 352 18.55 19.98 -8.71
N GLU A 353 19.15 21.14 -8.91
CA GLU A 353 20.12 21.34 -9.99
C GLU A 353 21.44 20.67 -9.61
N ARG A 354 22.24 20.29 -10.60
CA ARG A 354 23.59 19.79 -10.35
C ARG A 354 24.43 20.82 -9.62
N GLY A 355 25.09 20.39 -8.56
CA GLY A 355 26.06 21.21 -7.85
C GLY A 355 26.78 20.47 -6.73
N PRO A 356 27.94 21.01 -6.30
CA PRO A 356 28.78 20.35 -5.31
C PRO A 356 28.25 20.46 -3.88
N VAL A 357 27.24 21.29 -3.66
CA VAL A 357 26.76 21.64 -2.31
C VAL A 357 25.24 21.69 -2.30
N VAL A 358 24.63 20.58 -1.90
CA VAL A 358 23.21 20.51 -1.56
C VAL A 358 23.10 20.18 -0.06
N PRO A 359 22.92 21.20 0.81
CA PRO A 359 22.76 20.97 2.24
C PRO A 359 21.46 20.22 2.53
N LEU A 360 21.54 19.14 3.31
CA LEU A 360 20.41 18.35 3.78
C LEU A 360 20.33 18.45 5.31
N ARG A 361 19.11 18.47 5.85
CA ARG A 361 18.88 18.38 7.29
C ARG A 361 17.57 17.64 7.56
N VAL A 362 17.58 16.70 8.50
CA VAL A 362 16.37 16.05 9.01
C VAL A 362 15.91 16.74 10.29
N GLU A 363 14.61 16.99 10.39
CA GLU A 363 13.96 17.54 11.58
C GLU A 363 13.35 16.39 12.37
N ALA A 364 14.05 15.95 13.41
CA ALA A 364 13.64 14.82 14.23
C ALA A 364 13.74 15.13 15.72
N ALA A 365 12.95 14.41 16.51
CA ALA A 365 12.88 14.55 17.96
C ALA A 365 12.77 13.20 18.64
N HIS A 366 13.33 13.11 19.86
CA HIS A 366 13.17 11.99 20.75
C HIS A 366 12.27 12.40 21.91
N ALA A 367 11.29 11.59 22.32
CA ALA A 367 10.34 11.98 23.36
C ALA A 367 10.97 12.20 24.75
N LEU A 368 12.19 11.66 24.96
CA LEU A 368 12.99 11.84 26.17
C LEU A 368 14.17 12.81 25.98
N ASP A 369 14.19 13.60 24.90
CA ASP A 369 15.27 14.55 24.57
C ASP A 369 16.67 13.93 24.42
N HIS A 370 16.75 12.61 24.15
CA HIS A 370 18.01 11.94 23.84
C HIS A 370 18.65 12.52 22.57
N LYS A 371 19.98 12.52 22.52
CA LYS A 371 20.71 13.02 21.34
C LYS A 371 20.51 12.07 20.17
N LEU A 372 20.32 12.65 18.99
CA LEU A 372 20.04 11.90 17.77
C LEU A 372 21.16 12.08 16.75
N THR A 373 21.32 11.06 15.92
CA THR A 373 22.11 11.10 14.68
C THR A 373 21.27 10.53 13.54
N ALA A 374 21.71 10.75 12.31
CA ALA A 374 21.07 10.18 11.13
C ALA A 374 22.06 9.54 10.19
N VAL A 375 21.61 8.52 9.46
CA VAL A 375 22.34 7.89 8.35
C VAL A 375 21.65 8.25 7.05
N TRP A 376 22.42 8.74 6.08
CA TRP A 376 21.93 9.11 4.76
C TRP A 376 22.51 8.18 3.70
N ALA A 377 21.67 7.72 2.79
CA ALA A 377 22.03 6.90 1.64
C ALA A 377 21.27 7.37 0.39
N VAL A 378 21.84 7.15 -0.79
CA VAL A 378 21.17 7.42 -2.07
C VAL A 378 21.23 6.18 -2.93
N THR A 379 20.09 5.78 -3.49
CA THR A 379 20.02 4.72 -4.51
C THR A 379 19.57 5.31 -5.85
N GLU A 380 19.77 4.54 -6.91
CA GLU A 380 19.02 4.73 -8.15
C GLU A 380 17.51 4.61 -7.89
N GLU A 381 16.72 5.27 -8.74
CA GLU A 381 15.26 5.16 -8.75
C GLU A 381 14.81 4.24 -9.88
N VAL A 382 14.94 2.93 -9.66
CA VAL A 382 14.34 1.92 -10.54
C VAL A 382 13.02 1.48 -9.93
N VAL A 383 11.93 1.68 -10.66
CA VAL A 383 10.59 1.29 -10.22
C VAL A 383 10.23 -0.07 -10.83
N SER A 384 10.03 -1.07 -9.98
CA SER A 384 9.65 -2.42 -10.41
C SER A 384 8.20 -2.49 -10.91
N ASN A 385 8.00 -3.22 -12.03
CA ASN A 385 6.69 -3.56 -12.57
C ASN A 385 6.05 -4.80 -11.92
N ALA A 386 6.63 -5.32 -10.83
CA ALA A 386 6.07 -6.46 -10.11
C ALA A 386 4.71 -6.14 -9.46
N VAL A 387 3.84 -7.16 -9.38
CA VAL A 387 2.45 -7.08 -8.90
C VAL A 387 2.20 -8.22 -7.89
N GLY A 388 1.25 -8.03 -6.97
CA GLY A 388 0.74 -9.10 -6.10
C GLY A 388 1.77 -9.65 -5.11
N GLY A 389 2.73 -8.81 -4.70
CA GLY A 389 3.78 -9.21 -3.77
C GLY A 389 4.85 -10.13 -4.36
N ALA A 390 4.99 -10.21 -5.69
CA ALA A 390 6.12 -10.87 -6.34
C ALA A 390 7.48 -10.30 -5.88
N PHE A 391 8.55 -11.08 -6.08
CA PHE A 391 9.90 -10.65 -5.71
C PHE A 391 10.34 -9.42 -6.51
N GLU A 392 10.96 -8.46 -5.83
CA GLU A 392 11.59 -7.28 -6.41
C GLU A 392 13.06 -7.24 -6.00
N ALA A 393 13.95 -6.92 -6.94
CA ALA A 393 15.35 -6.68 -6.65
C ALA A 393 15.52 -5.31 -5.95
N THR A 394 16.57 -5.19 -5.14
CA THR A 394 16.95 -3.93 -4.50
C THR A 394 17.55 -2.96 -5.50
N ASN A 395 17.42 -1.65 -5.27
CA ASN A 395 18.03 -0.65 -6.14
C ASN A 395 19.50 -0.41 -5.79
N PRO A 396 20.35 -0.15 -6.80
CA PRO A 396 21.76 0.10 -6.54
C PRO A 396 22.04 1.37 -5.73
N LEU A 397 22.98 1.31 -4.80
CA LEU A 397 23.54 2.42 -4.06
C LEU A 397 24.40 3.28 -4.98
N VAL A 398 24.28 4.60 -4.87
CA VAL A 398 25.08 5.56 -5.63
C VAL A 398 26.25 6.06 -4.79
N SER A 399 27.45 5.63 -5.14
CA SER A 399 28.68 5.92 -4.40
C SER A 399 29.22 7.35 -4.61
N GLY A 400 29.97 7.84 -3.61
CA GLY A 400 30.75 9.08 -3.71
C GLY A 400 29.94 10.38 -3.78
N LEU A 401 28.72 10.41 -3.25
CA LEU A 401 27.86 11.60 -3.28
C LEU A 401 27.98 12.52 -2.06
N TRP A 402 28.79 12.17 -1.06
CA TRP A 402 28.81 12.88 0.22
C TRP A 402 30.04 13.78 0.36
N SER A 403 29.84 15.10 0.42
CA SER A 403 30.97 16.03 0.61
C SER A 403 31.60 15.85 1.99
N GLY A 404 32.94 15.73 2.02
CA GLY A 404 33.68 15.56 3.27
C GLY A 404 33.69 14.14 3.82
N SER A 405 33.11 13.16 3.11
CA SER A 405 33.20 11.74 3.42
C SER A 405 33.85 10.99 2.24
N LYS A 406 34.58 9.91 2.55
CA LYS A 406 35.02 8.92 1.55
C LYS A 406 34.11 7.68 1.53
N GLU A 407 33.17 7.61 2.46
CA GLU A 407 32.19 6.55 2.58
C GLU A 407 31.00 6.85 1.67
N ASP A 408 30.29 5.80 1.27
CA ASP A 408 29.05 5.92 0.47
C ASP A 408 27.81 6.25 1.31
N LEU A 409 28.01 6.52 2.61
CA LEU A 409 26.99 7.01 3.54
C LEU A 409 27.46 8.33 4.19
N ALA A 410 26.50 9.18 4.56
CA ALA A 410 26.75 10.33 5.45
C ALA A 410 26.12 10.11 6.83
N ILE A 411 26.79 10.64 7.86
CA ILE A 411 26.36 10.53 9.27
C ILE A 411 26.16 11.91 9.87
N GLY A 412 25.02 12.10 10.55
CA GLY A 412 24.66 13.31 11.29
C GLY A 412 23.28 13.82 10.90
N LEU A 413 22.67 14.67 11.74
CA LEU A 413 21.34 15.25 11.45
C LEU A 413 21.34 16.19 10.22
N GLY A 414 22.52 16.57 9.74
CA GLY A 414 22.68 17.20 8.44
C GLY A 414 23.79 16.54 7.64
N ALA A 415 23.69 16.64 6.32
CA ALA A 415 24.66 16.14 5.36
C ALA A 415 24.81 17.14 4.20
N VAL A 416 25.86 16.99 3.39
CA VAL A 416 26.02 17.76 2.15
C VAL A 416 26.12 16.77 1.00
N LEU A 417 25.13 16.84 0.11
CA LEU A 417 25.04 16.01 -1.09
C LEU A 417 25.70 16.74 -2.26
N ASP A 418 26.62 16.06 -2.94
CA ASP A 418 27.25 16.49 -4.19
C ASP A 418 26.53 15.83 -5.36
N THR A 419 25.77 16.63 -6.10
CA THR A 419 24.99 16.18 -7.27
C THR A 419 25.70 16.47 -8.59
N SER A 420 26.94 16.98 -8.55
CA SER A 420 27.67 17.44 -9.75
C SER A 420 27.88 16.33 -10.79
N ARG A 421 27.97 15.08 -10.32
CA ARG A 421 28.21 13.89 -11.14
C ARG A 421 26.94 13.16 -11.56
N LEU A 422 25.79 13.54 -11.01
CA LEU A 422 24.51 12.91 -11.36
C LEU A 422 24.01 13.48 -12.70
N PRO A 423 23.61 12.65 -13.68
CA PRO A 423 23.13 13.14 -14.96
C PRO A 423 21.84 13.97 -14.82
N PRO A 424 21.71 15.09 -15.54
CA PRO A 424 20.44 15.79 -15.66
C PRO A 424 19.35 14.89 -16.24
N GLY A 425 18.14 14.97 -15.69
CA GLY A 425 17.00 14.14 -16.12
C GLY A 425 16.86 12.83 -15.36
N ASP A 426 17.90 12.38 -14.65
CA ASP A 426 17.84 11.14 -13.88
C ASP A 426 17.16 11.34 -12.53
N ALA A 427 16.52 10.27 -12.06
CA ALA A 427 15.86 10.18 -10.77
C ALA A 427 16.60 9.22 -9.83
N TYR A 428 16.52 9.54 -8.54
CA TYR A 428 17.21 8.87 -7.45
C TYR A 428 16.31 8.82 -6.22
N ARG A 429 16.72 8.04 -5.21
CA ARG A 429 16.02 7.96 -3.93
C ARG A 429 16.97 8.23 -2.78
N LEU A 430 16.65 9.25 -1.99
CA LEU A 430 17.35 9.60 -0.77
C LEU A 430 16.67 8.88 0.41
N TYR A 431 17.45 8.12 1.18
CA TYR A 431 17.03 7.53 2.43
C TYR A 431 17.66 8.28 3.60
N VAL A 432 16.88 8.55 4.64
CA VAL A 432 17.36 9.05 5.92
C VAL A 432 16.81 8.20 7.05
N PHE A 433 17.69 7.75 7.93
CA PHE A 433 17.34 6.94 9.09
C PHE A 433 17.85 7.62 10.36
N VAL A 434 16.94 8.00 11.25
CA VAL A 434 17.23 8.73 12.48
C VAL A 434 17.18 7.78 13.66
N ARG A 435 18.23 7.82 14.49
CA ARG A 435 18.40 6.98 15.67
C ARG A 435 19.05 7.77 16.80
N GLU A 436 19.01 7.24 18.01
CA GLU A 436 19.80 7.77 19.11
C GLU A 436 21.28 7.76 18.78
N ASP A 437 22.03 8.80 19.16
CA ASP A 437 23.46 8.88 18.89
C ASP A 437 24.21 7.89 19.79
N PRO A 438 24.88 6.86 19.23
CA PRO A 438 25.65 5.90 20.03
C PRO A 438 26.72 6.58 20.89
N LYS A 439 27.21 7.76 20.49
CA LYS A 439 28.21 8.53 21.24
C LYS A 439 27.63 9.23 22.47
N SER A 440 26.31 9.31 22.58
CA SER A 440 25.62 9.93 23.71
C SER A 440 25.25 8.92 24.80
N LEU A 441 25.41 7.62 24.53
CA LEU A 441 25.09 6.56 25.48
C LEU A 441 26.15 6.48 26.60
N GLY A 442 25.67 6.21 27.81
CA GLY A 442 26.53 5.91 28.96
C GLY A 442 27.34 4.61 28.75
N PRO A 443 28.46 4.42 29.47
CA PRO A 443 29.36 3.28 29.28
C PRO A 443 28.72 1.90 29.52
N ASN A 444 27.56 1.83 30.17
CA ASN A 444 26.80 0.60 30.43
C ASN A 444 25.43 0.58 29.73
N GLU A 445 25.12 1.57 28.89
CA GLU A 445 23.87 1.63 28.16
C GLU A 445 23.96 0.82 26.87
N THR A 446 22.95 -0.02 26.63
CA THR A 446 22.87 -0.80 25.39
C THR A 446 22.28 0.08 24.30
N PHE A 447 22.87 0.02 23.10
CA PHE A 447 22.34 0.76 21.96
C PHE A 447 20.91 0.32 21.65
N PRO A 448 19.94 1.25 21.67
CA PRO A 448 18.55 0.90 21.39
C PRO A 448 18.37 0.70 19.89
N LEU A 449 17.97 -0.51 19.50
CA LEU A 449 17.85 -0.94 18.10
C LEU A 449 16.54 -0.47 17.46
N HIS A 450 16.27 0.84 17.51
CA HIS A 450 15.09 1.44 16.89
C HIS A 450 15.44 2.72 16.12
N GLU A 451 14.71 2.98 15.04
CA GLU A 451 14.93 4.16 14.20
C GLU A 451 13.65 4.66 13.52
N ALA A 452 13.62 5.96 13.25
CA ALA A 452 12.67 6.55 12.33
C ALA A 452 13.28 6.61 10.93
N SER A 453 12.45 6.54 9.90
CA SER A 453 12.92 6.62 8.51
C SER A 453 12.08 7.58 7.68
N ALA A 454 12.73 8.23 6.73
CA ALA A 454 12.08 8.91 5.62
C ALA A 454 12.83 8.61 4.32
N THR A 455 12.06 8.40 3.27
CA THR A 455 12.58 8.04 1.95
C THR A 455 11.94 8.96 0.92
N LEU A 456 12.77 9.62 0.12
CA LEU A 456 12.35 10.71 -0.75
C LEU A 456 12.89 10.49 -2.16
N PRO A 457 12.04 10.34 -3.19
CA PRO A 457 12.51 10.45 -4.56
C PRO A 457 12.97 11.89 -4.84
N PHE A 458 14.06 12.00 -5.59
CA PHE A 458 14.53 13.26 -6.13
C PHE A 458 15.01 13.14 -7.56
N HIS A 459 14.97 14.25 -8.28
CA HIS A 459 15.32 14.33 -9.69
C HIS A 459 16.32 15.46 -9.93
N ILE A 460 17.29 15.23 -10.83
CA ILE A 460 18.26 16.24 -11.25
C ILE A 460 17.63 17.13 -12.32
N CYS A 461 17.07 18.26 -11.88
CA CYS A 461 16.45 19.21 -12.78
C CYS A 461 17.49 19.99 -13.59
N HIS A 462 17.08 20.50 -14.75
CA HIS A 462 17.91 21.37 -15.57
C HIS A 462 17.04 22.33 -16.37
N THR A 463 17.21 23.62 -16.14
CA THR A 463 16.57 24.65 -16.98
C THR A 463 17.48 24.93 -18.18
N ALA A 464 16.92 24.77 -19.39
CA ALA A 464 17.71 24.78 -20.61
C ALA A 464 18.45 26.11 -20.82
N GLN A 465 19.69 26.01 -21.30
CA GLN A 465 20.59 27.15 -21.52
C GLN A 465 20.64 27.55 -23.00
N PRO A 466 21.00 28.80 -23.35
CA PRO A 466 20.97 29.31 -24.73
C PRO A 466 21.69 28.50 -25.81
N THR A 467 22.61 27.62 -25.42
CA THR A 467 23.38 26.76 -26.32
C THR A 467 22.74 25.38 -26.57
N GLU A 468 21.58 25.12 -25.97
CA GLU A 468 20.93 23.81 -25.98
C GLU A 468 19.73 23.79 -26.92
N GLU A 469 19.51 22.66 -27.58
CA GLU A 469 18.41 22.47 -28.54
C GLU A 469 17.03 22.74 -27.90
N CYS A 470 16.83 22.29 -26.65
CA CYS A 470 15.61 22.59 -25.91
C CYS A 470 15.36 24.10 -25.75
N TYR A 471 16.42 24.90 -25.58
CA TYR A 471 16.26 26.35 -25.47
C TYR A 471 15.73 26.95 -26.76
N GLU A 472 16.19 26.48 -27.91
CA GLU A 472 15.67 26.89 -29.22
C GLU A 472 14.20 26.49 -29.37
N HIS A 473 13.82 25.29 -28.93
CA HIS A 473 12.42 24.81 -28.96
C HIS A 473 11.51 25.67 -28.07
N VAL A 474 11.97 26.03 -26.87
CA VAL A 474 11.23 26.93 -25.97
C VAL A 474 11.07 28.32 -26.60
N GLN A 475 12.13 28.88 -27.18
CA GLN A 475 12.08 30.18 -27.86
C GLN A 475 11.11 30.15 -29.05
N TYR A 476 11.14 29.08 -29.85
CA TYR A 476 10.20 28.89 -30.96
C TYR A 476 8.76 28.82 -30.47
N ALA A 477 8.49 28.01 -29.44
CA ALA A 477 7.18 27.86 -28.83
C ALA A 477 6.61 29.21 -28.36
N GLN A 478 7.40 29.98 -27.61
CA GLN A 478 7.00 31.30 -27.09
C GLN A 478 6.76 32.34 -28.19
N ARG A 479 7.59 32.35 -29.24
CA ARG A 479 7.51 33.37 -30.30
C ARG A 479 6.49 33.04 -31.39
N ILE A 480 6.35 31.76 -31.73
CA ILE A 480 5.60 31.34 -32.91
C ILE A 480 4.64 30.21 -32.55
N GLY A 481 5.17 29.10 -32.01
CA GLY A 481 4.42 27.85 -31.85
C GLY A 481 3.07 28.01 -31.15
N ILE A 482 3.05 28.61 -29.95
CA ILE A 482 1.83 28.75 -29.13
C ILE A 482 0.77 29.63 -29.83
N ARG A 483 1.19 30.59 -30.68
CA ARG A 483 0.28 31.48 -31.42
C ARG A 483 -0.32 30.78 -32.65
N VAL A 484 0.46 29.91 -33.28
CA VAL A 484 0.07 29.18 -34.50
C VAL A 484 -0.80 27.98 -34.16
N ASP A 485 -0.41 27.21 -33.15
CA ASP A 485 -1.13 26.01 -32.71
C ASP A 485 -1.13 25.95 -31.17
N ARG A 486 -2.19 26.50 -30.58
CA ARG A 486 -2.36 26.49 -29.11
C ARG A 486 -2.56 25.07 -28.57
N GLY A 487 -3.14 24.15 -29.35
CA GLY A 487 -3.38 22.76 -28.93
C GLY A 487 -2.08 21.96 -28.79
N ALA A 488 -1.06 22.31 -29.56
CA ALA A 488 0.26 21.69 -29.49
C ALA A 488 1.07 22.04 -28.22
N TYR A 489 0.64 23.02 -27.42
CA TYR A 489 1.32 23.50 -26.21
C TYR A 489 0.33 23.64 -25.04
N PRO A 490 -0.21 22.52 -24.52
CA PRO A 490 -1.21 22.55 -23.47
C PRO A 490 -0.66 23.23 -22.21
N GLY A 491 -1.47 24.10 -21.62
CA GLY A 491 -1.18 24.77 -20.35
C GLY A 491 -0.25 25.97 -20.37
N VAL A 492 0.24 26.37 -21.55
CA VAL A 492 1.12 27.53 -21.66
C VAL A 492 0.60 28.58 -22.64
N THR A 493 0.99 29.82 -22.40
CA THR A 493 0.69 30.99 -23.23
C THR A 493 1.99 31.63 -23.70
N PRO A 494 1.97 32.54 -24.69
CA PRO A 494 3.19 33.25 -25.08
C PRO A 494 3.82 34.10 -23.96
N SER A 495 3.07 34.37 -22.88
CA SER A 495 3.54 35.06 -21.67
C SER A 495 4.00 34.12 -20.55
N SER A 496 3.84 32.80 -20.70
CA SER A 496 4.34 31.83 -19.73
C SER A 496 5.86 31.93 -19.61
N SER A 497 6.36 31.65 -18.41
CA SER A 497 7.80 31.62 -18.12
C SER A 497 8.51 30.59 -18.98
N PHE A 498 9.82 30.75 -19.15
CA PHE A 498 10.65 29.81 -19.91
C PHE A 498 10.51 28.38 -19.35
N GLY A 499 10.55 28.24 -18.01
CA GLY A 499 10.39 26.95 -17.34
C GLY A 499 9.04 26.31 -17.61
N GLU A 500 7.94 27.06 -17.58
CA GLU A 500 6.60 26.49 -17.85
C GLU A 500 6.51 25.96 -19.29
N VAL A 501 7.09 26.67 -20.26
CA VAL A 501 7.12 26.22 -21.66
C VAL A 501 8.03 25.01 -21.84
N GLN A 502 9.19 25.00 -21.19
CA GLN A 502 10.07 23.82 -21.17
C GLN A 502 9.35 22.60 -20.57
N MET A 503 8.62 22.79 -19.46
CA MET A 503 7.83 21.73 -18.84
C MET A 503 6.75 21.21 -19.79
N SER A 504 6.04 22.10 -20.49
CA SER A 504 5.02 21.71 -21.48
C SER A 504 5.63 20.86 -22.61
N LEU A 505 6.82 21.22 -23.10
CA LEU A 505 7.56 20.44 -24.10
C LEU A 505 8.00 19.07 -23.56
N TYR A 506 8.56 19.02 -22.34
CA TYR A 506 8.94 17.77 -21.66
C TYR A 506 7.74 16.83 -21.52
N MET A 507 6.61 17.32 -21.00
CA MET A 507 5.39 16.52 -20.81
C MET A 507 4.78 16.02 -22.13
N LYS A 508 5.07 16.70 -23.25
CA LYS A 508 4.68 16.25 -24.59
C LYS A 508 5.59 15.15 -25.15
N GLY A 509 6.71 14.85 -24.48
CA GLY A 509 7.70 13.87 -24.92
C GLY A 509 8.73 14.44 -25.90
N ASP A 510 8.97 15.76 -25.87
CA ASP A 510 10.13 16.34 -26.56
C ASP A 510 11.42 15.78 -25.94
N ARG A 511 12.16 15.00 -26.73
CA ARG A 511 13.37 14.30 -26.27
C ARG A 511 14.55 15.24 -26.03
N THR A 512 14.47 16.48 -26.48
CA THR A 512 15.53 17.47 -26.30
C THR A 512 15.39 18.20 -24.96
N CYS A 513 14.16 18.26 -24.43
CA CYS A 513 13.83 18.99 -23.21
C CYS A 513 13.71 18.06 -22.00
N GLY A 514 14.49 18.32 -20.95
CA GLY A 514 14.31 17.72 -19.63
C GLY A 514 13.40 18.55 -18.72
N MET A 515 13.14 18.05 -17.52
CA MET A 515 12.35 18.75 -16.52
C MET A 515 13.11 20.00 -15.97
N PRO A 516 12.51 21.20 -16.05
CA PRO A 516 13.12 22.44 -15.57
C PRO A 516 13.17 22.51 -14.04
N CYS A 517 14.07 23.33 -13.50
CA CYS A 517 14.18 23.55 -12.06
C CYS A 517 13.08 24.45 -11.50
N GLY A 518 12.63 24.15 -10.28
CA GLY A 518 11.66 24.97 -9.53
C GLY A 518 10.20 24.81 -9.94
N LEU A 519 9.87 23.78 -10.73
CA LEU A 519 8.52 23.49 -11.21
C LEU A 519 8.00 22.11 -10.75
N GLU A 520 8.43 21.62 -9.59
CA GLU A 520 8.00 20.33 -9.04
C GLU A 520 6.49 20.27 -8.73
N GLU A 521 5.88 21.44 -8.54
CA GLU A 521 4.44 21.60 -8.32
C GLU A 521 3.74 22.13 -9.56
N TYR A 522 4.32 21.99 -10.75
CA TYR A 522 3.62 22.33 -11.98
C TYR A 522 2.31 21.55 -12.08
N CYS A 523 1.30 22.24 -12.57
CA CYS A 523 -0.03 21.72 -12.79
C CYS A 523 -0.62 22.45 -13.99
N HIS A 524 -1.61 21.83 -14.61
CA HIS A 524 -2.44 22.46 -15.61
C HIS A 524 -3.79 21.75 -15.69
N THR A 525 -4.88 22.48 -15.46
CA THR A 525 -6.25 21.97 -15.68
C THR A 525 -6.62 22.20 -17.14
N ALA A 526 -6.95 21.11 -17.84
CA ALA A 526 -7.09 21.11 -19.28
C ALA A 526 -8.21 22.05 -19.75
N THR A 527 -7.92 22.82 -20.79
CA THR A 527 -8.87 23.78 -21.37
C THR A 527 -9.49 23.25 -22.66
N ARG A 528 -10.66 23.81 -23.05
CA ARG A 528 -11.27 23.54 -24.35
C ARG A 528 -10.19 23.71 -25.43
N TRP A 529 -10.11 22.78 -26.38
CA TRP A 529 -9.08 22.65 -27.44
C TRP A 529 -7.85 21.78 -27.10
N GLU A 530 -7.78 21.21 -25.91
CA GLU A 530 -6.73 20.23 -25.56
C GLU A 530 -7.25 18.79 -25.67
N THR A 531 -6.40 17.87 -26.16
CA THR A 531 -6.75 16.44 -26.24
C THR A 531 -7.17 15.87 -24.88
N CYS A 532 -6.51 16.30 -23.80
CA CYS A 532 -6.92 15.92 -22.45
C CYS A 532 -8.35 16.39 -22.12
N TYR A 533 -8.72 17.61 -22.53
CA TYR A 533 -10.08 18.12 -22.32
C TYR A 533 -11.12 17.26 -23.03
N ASP A 534 -10.84 16.81 -24.25
CA ASP A 534 -11.73 15.93 -25.00
C ASP A 534 -11.87 14.55 -24.33
N HIS A 535 -10.77 13.98 -23.82
CA HIS A 535 -10.81 12.74 -23.04
C HIS A 535 -11.61 12.89 -21.74
N VAL A 536 -11.42 13.98 -20.99
CA VAL A 536 -12.18 14.25 -19.77
C VAL A 536 -13.67 14.42 -20.08
N LYS A 537 -14.01 15.18 -21.13
CA LYS A 537 -15.40 15.37 -21.57
C LYS A 537 -16.04 14.06 -22.00
N TRP A 538 -15.33 13.22 -22.73
CA TRP A 538 -15.84 11.91 -23.13
C TRP A 538 -16.07 11.00 -21.93
N ALA A 539 -15.12 10.95 -20.98
CA ALA A 539 -15.27 10.17 -19.76
C ALA A 539 -16.48 10.62 -18.93
N LEU A 540 -16.67 11.93 -18.75
CA LEU A 540 -17.83 12.49 -18.02
C LEU A 540 -19.16 12.24 -18.72
N LEU A 541 -19.23 12.38 -20.05
CA LEU A 541 -20.47 12.31 -20.81
C LEU A 541 -20.86 10.89 -21.23
N THR A 542 -19.92 9.95 -21.23
CA THR A 542 -20.12 8.63 -21.84
C THR A 542 -19.32 7.54 -21.13
N GLY A 543 -18.03 7.75 -20.90
CA GLY A 543 -17.14 6.70 -20.38
C GLY A 543 -17.56 6.14 -19.02
N ILE A 544 -17.79 7.00 -18.03
CA ILE A 544 -18.12 6.59 -16.65
C ILE A 544 -19.48 5.88 -16.59
N GLU A 545 -20.46 6.32 -17.39
CA GLU A 545 -21.79 5.71 -17.42
C GLU A 545 -21.77 4.34 -18.12
N ARG A 546 -21.12 4.26 -19.28
CA ARG A 546 -21.12 3.03 -20.10
C ARG A 546 -20.14 1.97 -19.61
N HIS A 547 -19.05 2.42 -19.00
CA HIS A 547 -17.93 1.59 -18.59
C HIS A 547 -17.43 1.98 -17.20
N PRO A 548 -18.27 1.93 -16.15
CA PRO A 548 -17.87 2.29 -14.79
C PRO A 548 -16.68 1.46 -14.29
N GLU A 549 -16.49 0.24 -14.81
CA GLU A 549 -15.34 -0.63 -14.54
C GLU A 549 -14.00 -0.03 -14.99
N MET A 550 -14.02 0.83 -16.02
CA MET A 550 -12.82 1.53 -16.48
C MET A 550 -12.53 2.79 -15.66
N TYR A 551 -13.46 3.25 -14.82
CA TYR A 551 -13.32 4.48 -14.06
C TYR A 551 -13.55 4.24 -12.56
N PRO A 552 -12.80 3.32 -11.92
CA PRO A 552 -12.99 3.00 -10.51
C PRO A 552 -12.90 4.25 -9.63
N GLY A 553 -13.88 4.41 -8.74
CA GLY A 553 -13.98 5.56 -7.84
C GLY A 553 -14.60 6.82 -8.43
N LEU A 554 -14.75 6.93 -9.75
CA LEU A 554 -15.46 8.04 -10.38
C LEU A 554 -16.95 7.75 -10.52
N LYS A 555 -17.75 8.82 -10.49
CA LYS A 555 -19.20 8.81 -10.67
C LYS A 555 -19.58 9.78 -11.78
N ASN A 556 -20.79 9.67 -12.31
CA ASN A 556 -21.32 10.66 -13.26
C ASN A 556 -21.41 12.09 -12.68
N THR A 557 -21.34 12.23 -11.35
CA THR A 557 -21.26 13.50 -10.63
C THR A 557 -19.83 13.97 -10.33
N SER A 558 -18.80 13.20 -10.71
CA SER A 558 -17.40 13.60 -10.52
C SER A 558 -17.09 14.89 -11.30
N SER A 559 -16.22 15.73 -10.74
CA SER A 559 -15.85 16.99 -11.39
C SER A 559 -14.92 16.75 -12.59
N PHE A 560 -14.79 17.77 -13.46
CA PHE A 560 -13.78 17.77 -14.53
C PHE A 560 -12.37 17.50 -13.98
N VAL A 561 -12.04 18.14 -12.86
CA VAL A 561 -10.74 17.98 -12.18
C VAL A 561 -10.56 16.56 -11.65
N ASP A 562 -11.59 15.92 -11.12
CA ASP A 562 -11.51 14.54 -10.64
C ASP A 562 -11.23 13.56 -11.78
N VAL A 563 -11.92 13.75 -12.89
CA VAL A 563 -11.72 12.91 -14.08
C VAL A 563 -10.37 13.19 -14.73
N GLN A 564 -9.92 14.44 -14.80
CA GLN A 564 -8.58 14.76 -15.27
C GLN A 564 -7.51 14.14 -14.36
N ARG A 565 -7.68 14.21 -13.05
CA ARG A 565 -6.79 13.60 -12.06
C ARG A 565 -6.74 12.08 -12.23
N PHE A 566 -7.89 11.45 -12.47
CA PHE A 566 -7.97 10.03 -12.78
C PHE A 566 -7.22 9.69 -14.07
N LEU A 567 -7.44 10.44 -15.15
CA LEU A 567 -6.75 10.20 -16.42
C LEU A 567 -5.23 10.46 -16.33
N TYR A 568 -4.82 11.42 -15.50
CA TYR A 568 -3.41 11.63 -15.18
C TYR A 568 -2.80 10.41 -14.46
N ARG A 569 -3.47 9.90 -13.41
CA ARG A 569 -2.95 8.80 -12.56
C ARG A 569 -3.07 7.41 -13.19
N GLU A 570 -4.23 7.10 -13.77
CA GLU A 570 -4.63 5.73 -14.12
C GLU A 570 -4.48 5.40 -15.61
N ARG A 571 -4.09 6.39 -16.44
CA ARG A 571 -3.98 6.24 -17.90
C ARG A 571 -2.65 6.76 -18.44
N ASN A 572 -1.55 6.40 -17.77
CA ASN A 572 -0.18 6.71 -18.20
C ASN A 572 0.03 8.19 -18.54
N GLY A 573 -0.51 9.10 -17.72
CA GLY A 573 -0.32 10.54 -17.95
C GLY A 573 -1.02 11.09 -19.20
N LEU A 574 -2.10 10.46 -19.68
CA LEU A 574 -2.93 10.96 -20.82
C LEU A 574 -3.33 12.44 -20.66
N CYS A 575 -3.40 12.90 -19.42
CA CYS A 575 -3.69 14.26 -19.02
C CYS A 575 -2.59 14.80 -18.10
N THR A 576 -2.36 16.12 -18.12
CA THR A 576 -1.52 16.78 -17.12
C THR A 576 -2.18 16.75 -15.74
N ARG A 577 -1.37 16.81 -14.67
CA ARG A 577 -1.87 16.98 -13.31
C ARG A 577 -2.70 18.28 -13.23
N PRO A 578 -3.98 18.25 -12.84
CA PRO A 578 -4.79 19.47 -12.76
C PRO A 578 -4.29 20.42 -11.68
N CYS A 579 -4.45 21.73 -11.89
CA CYS A 579 -4.23 22.74 -10.86
C CYS A 579 -5.36 22.70 -9.84
N HIS A 580 -5.01 22.92 -8.56
CA HIS A 580 -5.85 22.71 -7.38
C HIS A 580 -7.36 22.90 -7.54
N ASP A 581 -8.10 22.01 -6.87
CA ASP A 581 -8.84 22.38 -5.65
C ASP A 581 -8.54 21.32 -4.55
N GLY A 582 -7.76 21.71 -3.51
CA GLY A 582 -7.59 21.06 -2.19
C GLY A 582 -7.11 19.58 -2.06
N PRO A 583 -6.64 19.15 -0.87
CA PRO A 583 -6.87 17.77 -0.43
C PRO A 583 -8.38 17.52 -0.36
N LEU A 584 -8.81 16.26 -0.43
CA LEU A 584 -10.16 15.89 -0.07
C LEU A 584 -10.40 16.31 1.39
N GLU A 585 -10.96 17.49 1.63
CA GLU A 585 -11.86 17.60 2.77
C GLU A 585 -12.97 16.60 2.48
N ASP A 586 -12.91 15.53 3.27
CA ASP A 586 -13.96 14.61 3.62
C ASP A 586 -15.33 15.08 3.09
N PHE A 587 -15.80 14.51 1.98
CA PHE A 587 -17.22 14.54 1.62
C PHE A 587 -17.99 13.65 2.63
N ARG A 588 -17.90 14.01 3.91
CA ARG A 588 -18.80 13.60 4.96
C ARG A 588 -19.86 14.69 5.08
N ASP A 589 -21.03 14.36 4.55
CA ASP A 589 -22.34 14.74 5.09
C ASP A 589 -22.42 16.17 5.64
N THR A 590 -22.41 17.18 4.76
CA THR A 590 -23.02 18.47 5.09
C THR A 590 -24.49 18.43 4.72
N ARG A 591 -25.27 17.63 5.44
CA ARG A 591 -26.64 18.05 5.71
C ARG A 591 -26.57 19.34 6.53
N PRO A 592 -27.23 20.43 6.12
CA PRO A 592 -27.38 21.58 6.99
C PRO A 592 -28.09 21.14 8.27
N PRO A 593 -27.72 21.68 9.45
CA PRO A 593 -28.50 21.45 10.65
C PRO A 593 -29.94 21.91 10.38
N ALA A 594 -30.91 21.05 10.68
CA ALA A 594 -32.31 21.42 10.69
C ALA A 594 -32.53 22.47 11.78
N GLY A 595 -32.75 23.72 11.39
CA GLY A 595 -33.14 24.79 12.31
C GLY A 595 -32.87 26.19 11.74
N SER A 596 -33.91 27.02 11.71
CA SER A 596 -34.03 28.38 11.14
C SER A 596 -34.11 28.38 9.61
N GLU A 597 -35.12 28.93 8.94
CA GLU A 597 -35.81 30.18 9.20
C GLU A 597 -37.32 30.11 8.90
N GLU A 598 -38.09 30.64 9.83
CA GLU A 598 -39.40 31.24 9.61
C GLU A 598 -39.18 32.64 9.01
N ALA A 599 -40.11 33.07 8.15
CA ALA A 599 -40.26 34.41 7.54
C ALA A 599 -39.41 34.75 6.31
N ALA A 600 -40.03 34.65 5.13
CA ALA A 600 -40.39 35.82 4.34
C ALA A 600 -41.24 35.42 3.12
N ALA A 601 -42.53 35.71 3.21
CA ALA A 601 -43.45 35.70 2.08
C ALA A 601 -43.29 36.97 1.22
N ASN A 602 -43.75 36.83 -0.03
CA ASN A 602 -44.15 37.86 -1.00
C ASN A 602 -43.12 38.40 -1.97
N GLY A 603 -43.37 38.10 -3.25
CA GLY A 603 -42.74 38.77 -4.39
C GLY A 603 -43.09 38.16 -5.74
N ALA A 604 -44.37 38.01 -6.05
CA ALA A 604 -44.84 37.57 -7.36
C ALA A 604 -44.49 38.60 -8.46
N ARG A 605 -43.97 38.13 -9.61
CA ARG A 605 -44.32 38.59 -10.98
C ARG A 605 -43.55 37.80 -12.06
N ARG A 606 -44.30 37.05 -12.87
CA ARG A 606 -44.05 36.79 -14.31
C ARG A 606 -44.94 37.77 -15.09
N PRO A 607 -44.61 38.23 -16.32
CA PRO A 607 -44.65 37.42 -17.57
C PRO A 607 -43.47 37.77 -18.52
N GLY A 608 -43.23 37.15 -19.68
CA GLY A 608 -44.07 36.31 -20.52
C GLY A 608 -43.27 35.69 -21.67
N ALA A 609 -43.97 34.86 -22.44
CA ALA A 609 -43.49 34.09 -23.58
C ALA A 609 -43.46 34.90 -24.88
N LEU A 610 -42.53 34.57 -25.78
CA LEU A 610 -42.67 34.69 -27.23
C LEU A 610 -41.86 33.55 -27.87
N GLY A 611 -42.54 32.68 -28.63
CA GLY A 611 -41.92 31.71 -29.55
C GLY A 611 -41.83 32.27 -30.98
N PRO A 612 -41.89 31.42 -32.01
CA PRO A 612 -40.75 30.76 -32.66
C PRO A 612 -40.63 31.16 -34.15
N LEU A 613 -39.70 30.54 -34.90
CA LEU A 613 -39.48 30.46 -36.39
C LEU A 613 -37.96 30.63 -36.67
N LEU A 614 -37.24 29.93 -37.56
CA LEU A 614 -37.58 29.04 -38.67
C LEU A 614 -36.29 28.30 -39.17
N LEU A 615 -36.49 27.10 -39.73
CA LEU A 615 -35.79 26.47 -40.88
C LEU A 615 -34.29 26.06 -40.84
N ALA A 616 -34.12 24.72 -40.77
CA ALA A 616 -33.37 23.82 -41.66
C ALA A 616 -32.25 24.37 -42.58
N LEU A 617 -31.12 23.65 -42.61
CA LEU A 617 -30.54 23.02 -43.82
C LEU A 617 -29.40 22.04 -43.42
N LEU A 618 -29.64 20.76 -43.67
CA LEU A 618 -28.62 19.70 -43.81
C LEU A 618 -28.00 19.79 -45.22
N PRO A 619 -26.78 19.26 -45.40
CA PRO A 619 -26.66 18.22 -46.41
C PRO A 619 -25.94 16.96 -45.91
N ALA A 620 -26.36 15.85 -46.50
CA ALA A 620 -25.85 14.50 -46.34
C ALA A 620 -24.75 14.17 -47.39
N ALA A 621 -24.14 13.00 -47.18
CA ALA A 621 -23.21 12.24 -48.02
C ALA A 621 -21.71 12.55 -47.77
N LEU A 622 -20.79 11.58 -47.65
CA LEU A 622 -20.71 10.22 -48.20
C LEU A 622 -20.08 9.23 -47.19
N ALA A 623 -20.47 7.96 -47.31
CA ALA A 623 -19.78 6.79 -46.78
C ALA A 623 -18.87 6.17 -47.86
N VAL A 624 -17.66 5.71 -47.53
CA VAL A 624 -16.90 4.63 -48.22
C VAL A 624 -15.88 3.97 -47.26
N ALA A 625 -15.98 2.64 -47.15
CA ALA A 625 -14.98 1.55 -46.92
C ALA A 625 -13.83 1.74 -45.90
N VAL A 626 -13.58 0.87 -44.90
CA VAL A 626 -13.28 -0.59 -44.87
C VAL A 626 -12.22 -1.04 -45.88
N ALA A 627 -10.97 -1.19 -45.41
CA ALA A 627 -10.05 -2.25 -45.86
C ALA A 627 -8.91 -2.43 -44.83
N ASP A 628 -8.51 -3.69 -44.67
CA ASP A 628 -7.61 -4.29 -43.69
C ASP A 628 -6.13 -3.84 -43.78
N ALA A 629 -5.47 -3.80 -42.62
CA ALA A 629 -4.14 -4.39 -42.33
C ALA A 629 -3.91 -4.47 -40.82
#